data_AF-A0A3M5UGE9-F1
#
_entry.id   AF-A0A3M5UGE9-F1
#
_cell.length_a   1.000
_cell.length_b   1.000
_cell.length_c   1.000
_cell.angle_alpha   90.00
_cell.angle_beta   90.00
_cell.angle_gamma   90.00
#
_symmetry.space_group_name_H-M   'P 1'
#
loop_
_entity.id
_entity.type
_entity.pdbx_description
1 polymer ?
#
loop_
_entity_poly.entity_id
_entity_poly.type
_entity_poly.pdbx_seq_one_letter_code
_entity_poly.pdbx_strand_id
1 'polypeptide(L)' 'MHYSAWLARRWDDPAFPHSFPWFGTERYWGDHILALREQMAALNEEPLKLF' A
#
# COMPACT_ATOMS: atom_id res chain seq x y z
N MET A 1 0.16 -7.44 4.53
CA MET A 1 -0.67 -6.26 4.17
C MET A 1 -1.69 -5.99 5.24
N HIS A 2 -1.45 -4.99 6.10
CA HIS A 2 -2.29 -4.77 7.29
C HIS A 2 -3.20 -3.53 7.16
N TYR A 3 -2.69 -2.42 6.62
CA TYR A 3 -3.44 -1.17 6.53
C TYR A 3 -4.59 -1.19 5.50
N SER A 4 -4.30 -1.52 4.24
CA SER A 4 -5.32 -1.60 3.19
C SER A 4 -6.39 -2.67 3.49
N ALA A 5 -5.99 -3.77 4.13
CA ALA A 5 -6.91 -4.80 4.58
C ALA A 5 -7.81 -4.32 5.73
N TRP A 6 -7.29 -3.48 6.64
CA TRP A 6 -8.07 -2.87 7.71
C TRP A 6 -9.12 -1.89 7.16
N LEU A 7 -8.75 -1.07 6.15
CA LEU A 7 -9.69 -0.19 5.45
C LEU A 7 -10.81 -1.00 4.76
N ALA A 8 -10.44 -2.04 4.00
CA ALA A 8 -11.41 -2.86 3.29
C ALA A 8 -12.42 -3.55 4.22
N ARG A 9 -11.96 -4.11 5.35
CA ARG A 9 -12.84 -4.79 6.32
C ARG A 9 -13.87 -3.88 6.97
N ARG A 10 -13.61 -2.57 6.97
CA ARG A 10 -14.47 -1.57 7.62
C ARG A 10 -15.19 -0.69 6.61
N TRP A 11 -15.17 -1.05 5.33
CA TRP A 11 -15.74 -0.18 4.30
C TRP A 11 -17.25 0.03 4.43
N ASP A 12 -17.97 -0.93 5.02
CA ASP A 12 -19.40 -0.82 5.29
C ASP A 12 -19.75 0.15 6.45
N ASP A 13 -18.76 0.58 7.24
CA ASP A 13 -18.92 1.64 8.25
C ASP A 13 -19.03 3.00 7.53
N PRO A 14 -20.15 3.75 7.66
CA PRO A 14 -20.36 4.99 6.92
C PRO A 14 -19.28 6.07 7.12
N ALA A 15 -18.54 6.02 8.23
CA ALA A 15 -17.43 6.94 8.47
C ALA A 15 -16.27 6.71 7.47
N PHE A 16 -16.07 5.49 6.98
CA PHE A 16 -14.88 5.11 6.21
C PHE A 16 -14.86 5.71 4.80
N PRO A 17 -15.92 5.62 3.99
CA PRO A 17 -15.94 6.30 2.69
C PRO A 17 -15.74 7.81 2.78
N HIS A 18 -16.22 8.44 3.87
CA HIS A 18 -16.05 9.87 4.09
C HIS A 18 -14.61 10.24 4.51
N SER A 19 -14.01 9.48 5.42
CA SER A 19 -12.65 9.73 5.91
C SER A 19 -11.55 9.25 4.96
N PHE A 20 -11.83 8.24 4.14
CA PHE A 20 -10.88 7.60 3.23
C PHE A 20 -11.41 7.51 1.78
N PRO A 21 -11.86 8.63 1.17
CA PRO A 21 -12.50 8.62 -0.14
C PRO A 21 -11.55 8.18 -1.28
N TRP A 22 -10.24 8.25 -1.05
CA TRP A 22 -9.20 7.86 -2.00
C TRP A 22 -8.99 6.34 -2.08
N PHE A 23 -9.46 5.55 -1.11
CA PHE A 23 -9.12 4.13 -0.98
C PHE A 23 -9.57 3.27 -2.19
N GLY A 24 -10.70 3.62 -2.80
CA GLY A 24 -11.22 2.91 -3.98
C GLY A 24 -10.67 3.39 -5.32
N THR A 25 -9.76 4.37 -5.33
CA THR A 25 -9.29 4.99 -6.58
C THR A 25 -8.18 4.17 -7.24
N GLU A 26 -8.13 4.19 -8.57
CA GLU A 26 -7.05 3.57 -9.33
C GLU A 26 -5.68 4.13 -8.94
N ARG A 27 -5.60 5.45 -8.69
CA ARG A 27 -4.38 6.12 -8.24
C ARG A 27 -3.83 5.50 -6.96
N TYR A 28 -4.67 5.35 -5.92
CA TYR A 28 -4.24 4.75 -4.66
C TYR A 28 -3.64 3.35 -4.85
N TRP A 29 -4.31 2.49 -5.62
CA TRP A 29 -3.83 1.14 -5.85
C TRP A 29 -2.60 1.09 -6.76
N GLY A 30 -2.51 2.00 -7.74
CA GLY A 30 -1.32 2.18 -8.57
C GLY A 30 -0.09 2.53 -7.74
N ASP A 31 -0.21 3.55 -6.89
CA ASP A 31 0.85 4.00 -5.98
C ASP A 31 1.22 2.88 -4.97
N HIS A 32 0.23 2.16 -4.47
CA HIS A 32 0.46 1.05 -3.53
C HIS A 32 1.21 -0.12 -4.19
N ILE A 33 0.86 -0.48 -5.42
CA ILE A 33 1.57 -1.53 -6.18
C ILE A 33 3.00 -1.10 -6.48
N LEU A 34 3.23 0.16 -6.85
CA LEU A 34 4.56 0.69 -7.08
C LEU A 34 5.42 0.57 -5.82
N ALA A 35 4.92 1.02 -4.68
CA ALA A 35 5.63 0.92 -3.40
C ALA A 35 6.02 -0.53 -3.05
N LEU A 36 5.14 -1.50 -3.31
CA LEU A 36 5.46 -2.93 -3.06
C LEU A 36 6.56 -3.45 -3.98
N ARG A 37 6.59 -3.00 -5.23
CA ARG A 37 7.64 -3.37 -6.18
C ARG A 37 8.99 -2.79 -5.75
N GLU A 38 9.00 -1.55 -5.27
CA GLU A 38 10.20 -0.90 -4.72
C GLU A 38 10.67 -1.62 -3.46
N GLN A 39 9.77 -1.98 -2.53
CA GLN A 39 10.11 -2.77 -1.36
C GLN A 39 10.68 -4.15 -1.74
N MET A 40 10.08 -4.82 -2.72
CA MET A 40 10.58 -6.09 -3.21
C MET A 40 11.97 -5.94 -3.86
N ALA A 41 12.20 -4.88 -4.63
CA ALA A 41 13.51 -4.60 -5.21
C ALA A 41 14.56 -4.37 -4.13
N ALA A 42 14.25 -3.57 -3.09
CA ALA A 42 15.16 -3.32 -1.96
C ALA A 42 15.50 -4.60 -1.18
N LEU A 43 14.54 -5.52 -0.99
CA LEU A 43 14.79 -6.81 -0.35
C LEU A 43 15.70 -7.74 -1.18
N ASN A 44 15.70 -7.57 -2.50
CA ASN A 44 16.53 -8.33 -3.43
C ASN A 44 17.88 -7.66 -3.74
N GLU A 45 18.12 -6.46 -3.21
CA GLU A 45 19.36 -5.74 -3.41
C GLU A 45 20.51 -6.49 -2.73
N GLU A 46 21.66 -6.64 -3.41
CA GLU A 46 22.83 -7.21 -2.75
C GLU A 46 23.27 -6.30 -1.60
N PRO A 47 23.72 -6.88 -0.47
CA PRO A 47 24.28 -6.08 0.62
C PRO A 47 25.46 -5.27 0.12
N LEU A 48 25.58 -4.04 0.62
CA LEU A 48 26.68 -3.13 0.28
C LEU A 48 28.02 -3.82 0.54
N LYS A 49 28.81 -4.01 -0.53
CA LYS A 49 30.17 -4.53 -0.44
C LYS A 49 31.12 -3.36 -0.19
N LEU A 50 31.84 -3.41 0.92
CA LEU A 50 33.00 -2.57 1.16
C LEU A 50 34.22 -3.37 0.69
N PHE A 51 34.86 -2.89 -0.38
CA PHE A 51 36.16 -3.29 -0.97
C PHE A 51 36.74 -4.67 -0.61
#